data_AF-A0A2V7WLI8-F1
#
_entry.id   AF-A0A2V7WLI8-F1
#
_cell.length_a   1.000
_cell.length_b   1.000
_cell.length_c   1.000
_cell.angle_alpha   90.00
_cell.angle_beta   90.00
_cell.angle_gamma   90.00
#
_symmetry.space_group_name_H-M   'P 1'
#
loop_
_entity.id
_entity.type
_entity.pdbx_description
1 polymer ?
#
loop_
_entity_poly.entity_id
_entity_poly.type
_entity_poly.pdbx_seq_one_letter_code
_entity_poly.pdbx_strand_id
1 'polypeptide(L)'
;MTAKAVAVNVTAVGPTAAGFLTLYPAGGSPPSASTLNFRAGIVRANNAVTRVGGGGQIAVVYGVASGPATTHFVLDVSGYFE
;
A
#
# COMPACT_ATOMS: atom_id res chain seq x y z
N MET A 1 -21.41 -5.06 -6.03
CA MET A 1 -20.77 -3.79 -5.60
C MET A 1 -19.91 -3.26 -6.73
N THR A 2 -20.00 -1.96 -7.01
CA THR A 2 -19.48 -1.30 -8.22
C THR A 2 -18.21 -0.46 -8.01
N ALA A 3 -17.71 -0.38 -6.77
CA ALA A 3 -16.56 0.45 -6.41
C ALA A 3 -15.42 0.35 -7.45
N LYS A 4 -14.99 1.51 -7.95
CA LYS A 4 -13.91 1.66 -8.94
C LYS A 4 -12.59 2.07 -8.29
N ALA A 5 -12.67 2.75 -7.14
CA ALA A 5 -11.54 3.13 -6.33
C ALA A 5 -11.91 3.24 -4.86
N VAL A 6 -10.92 3.19 -3.97
CA VAL A 6 -11.08 3.43 -2.53
C VAL A 6 -10.17 4.57 -2.08
N ALA A 7 -10.67 5.38 -1.15
CA ALA A 7 -9.85 6.26 -0.34
C ALA A 7 -9.34 5.45 0.85
N VAL A 8 -8.01 5.39 1.00
CA VAL A 8 -7.34 4.51 1.96
C VAL A 8 -6.18 5.23 2.63
N ASN A 9 -6.03 5.04 3.94
CA ASN A 9 -4.82 5.39 4.66
C ASN A 9 -3.96 4.13 4.82
N VAL A 10 -2.80 4.08 4.16
CA VAL A 10 -1.83 3.00 4.30
C VAL A 10 -0.84 3.35 5.40
N THR A 11 -0.62 2.43 6.33
CA THR A 11 0.33 2.61 7.44
C THR A 11 1.31 1.46 7.49
N ALA A 12 2.61 1.76 7.54
CA ALA A 12 3.66 0.79 7.85
C ALA A 12 3.93 0.80 9.36
N VAL A 13 3.94 -0.38 9.98
CA VAL A 13 4.10 -0.57 11.43
C VAL A 13 5.26 -1.52 11.71
N GLY A 14 6.17 -1.10 12.58
CA GLY A 14 7.36 -1.87 12.95
C GLY A 14 8.27 -2.27 11.78
N PRO A 15 8.57 -1.40 10.80
CA PRO A 15 9.50 -1.76 9.73
C PRO A 15 10.90 -2.01 10.29
N THR A 16 11.55 -3.10 9.88
CA THR A 16 12.91 -3.47 10.31
C THR A 16 14.01 -2.85 9.43
N ALA A 17 13.67 -2.30 8.27
CA ALA A 17 14.58 -1.59 7.36
C ALA A 17 13.86 -0.43 6.64
N ALA A 18 14.62 0.38 5.90
CA ALA A 18 14.04 1.33 4.97
C ALA A 18 13.44 0.61 3.76
N GLY A 19 12.29 1.07 3.30
CA GLY A 19 11.54 0.42 2.24
C GLY A 19 10.31 1.22 1.80
N PHE A 20 9.45 0.56 1.04
CA PHE A 20 8.23 1.17 0.53
C PHE A 20 7.07 0.16 0.39
N LEU A 21 5.86 0.72 0.34
CA LEU A 21 4.64 0.05 -0.09
C LEU A 21 4.11 0.72 -1.36
N THR A 22 3.66 -0.08 -2.31
CA THR A 22 2.93 0.37 -3.51
C THR A 22 1.57 -0.29 -3.57
N LEU A 23 0.51 0.51 -3.57
CA LEU A 23 -0.86 0.06 -3.75
C LEU A 23 -1.25 0.19 -5.22
N TYR A 24 -1.93 -0.82 -5.77
CA TYR A 24 -2.40 -0.83 -7.14
C TYR A 24 -3.57 -1.81 -7.34
N PRO A 25 -4.40 -1.65 -8.39
CA PRO A 25 -5.49 -2.58 -8.66
C PRO A 25 -4.95 -3.99 -8.92
N ALA A 26 -5.51 -4.98 -8.22
CA ALA A 26 -5.11 -6.37 -8.42
C ALA A 26 -5.37 -6.84 -9.86
N GLY A 27 -4.48 -7.70 -10.37
CA GLY A 27 -4.48 -8.17 -11.76
C GLY A 27 -3.77 -7.24 -12.75
N GLY A 28 -3.35 -6.04 -12.32
CA GLY A 28 -2.45 -5.17 -13.08
C GLY A 28 -0.97 -5.41 -12.79
N SER A 29 -0.10 -4.72 -13.55
CA SER A 29 1.32 -4.65 -13.23
C SER A 29 1.58 -3.60 -12.14
N PRO A 30 2.47 -3.88 -11.17
CA PRO A 30 2.82 -2.89 -10.15
C PRO A 30 3.50 -1.67 -10.78
N PRO A 31 3.09 -0.44 -10.42
CA PRO A 31 3.74 0.77 -10.91
C PRO A 31 5.13 0.93 -10.27
N SER A 32 5.99 1.72 -10.92
CA SER A 32 7.33 2.05 -10.39
C SER A 32 7.31 3.01 -9.20
N ALA A 33 6.21 3.77 -9.04
CA ALA A 33 6.05 4.70 -7.95
C ALA A 33 5.59 4.01 -6.66
N SER A 34 6.09 4.49 -5.52
CA SER A 34 5.61 4.07 -4.20
C SER A 34 4.44 4.91 -3.70
N THR A 35 3.56 4.28 -2.93
CA THR A 35 2.47 4.96 -2.20
C THR A 35 2.96 5.46 -0.85
N LEU A 36 3.83 4.71 -0.18
CA LEU A 36 4.41 5.08 1.11
C LEU A 36 5.86 4.60 1.17
N ASN A 37 6.79 5.52 1.42
CA ASN A 37 8.17 5.18 1.78
C ASN A 37 8.32 5.24 3.30
N PHE A 38 9.15 4.41 3.91
CA PHE A 38 9.38 4.41 5.36
C PHE A 38 10.83 4.08 5.71
N ARG A 39 11.18 4.27 6.98
CA ARG A 39 12.49 3.96 7.57
C ARG A 39 12.30 3.00 8.73
N ALA A 40 13.36 2.26 9.08
CA ALA A 40 13.35 1.33 10.19
C ALA A 40 12.91 2.00 11.50
N GLY A 41 12.10 1.30 12.29
CA GLY A 41 11.64 1.75 13.62
C GLY A 41 10.62 2.88 13.62
N ILE A 42 10.24 3.43 12.46
CA ILE A 42 9.29 4.55 12.36
C ILE A 42 7.95 4.06 11.83
N VAL A 43 6.90 4.18 12.64
CA VAL A 43 5.51 4.04 12.17
C VAL A 43 5.20 5.23 11.28
N ARG A 44 4.77 4.97 10.04
CA ARG A 44 4.48 6.03 9.07
C ARG A 44 3.23 5.70 8.29
N ALA A 45 2.40 6.72 8.04
CA ALA A 45 1.19 6.60 7.24
C ALA A 45 1.22 7.54 6.02
N ASN A 46 0.44 7.19 5.01
CA ASN A 46 0.09 8.08 3.90
C ASN A 46 -1.34 7.80 3.43
N ASN A 47 -2.09 8.86 3.12
CA ASN A 47 -3.40 8.73 2.49
C ASN A 47 -3.27 8.64 0.97
N ALA A 48 -4.09 7.79 0.35
CA ALA A 48 -4.09 7.56 -1.08
C ALA A 48 -5.51 7.25 -1.58
N VAL A 49 -5.73 7.48 -2.87
CA VAL A 49 -6.85 6.92 -3.61
C VAL A 49 -6.29 5.88 -4.57
N THR A 50 -6.73 4.62 -4.46
CA THR A 50 -6.31 3.54 -5.35
C THR A 50 -7.50 2.94 -6.07
N ARG A 51 -7.33 2.64 -7.36
CA ARG A 51 -8.30 1.83 -8.09
C ARG A 51 -8.36 0.42 -7.49
N VAL A 52 -9.52 -0.20 -7.59
CA VAL A 52 -9.69 -1.62 -7.25
C VAL A 52 -9.68 -2.46 -8.52
N GLY A 53 -9.03 -3.62 -8.45
CA GLY A 53 -8.95 -4.58 -9.54
C GLY A 53 -10.18 -5.50 -9.62
N GLY A 54 -10.04 -6.57 -10.39
CA GLY A 54 -11.06 -7.62 -10.47
C GLY A 54 -11.44 -8.14 -9.08
N GLY A 55 -12.73 -8.37 -8.85
CA GLY A 55 -13.24 -8.83 -7.56
C GLY A 55 -13.13 -7.80 -6.41
N GLY A 56 -12.84 -6.52 -6.71
CA GLY A 56 -12.70 -5.48 -5.68
C GLY A 56 -11.37 -5.53 -4.93
N GLN A 57 -10.36 -6.18 -5.50
CA GLN A 57 -9.08 -6.45 -4.83
C GLN A 57 -8.04 -5.36 -5.09
N ILE A 58 -7.21 -5.10 -4.07
CA ILE A 58 -6.01 -4.25 -4.15
C ILE A 58 -4.81 -5.15 -3.92
N ALA A 59 -3.78 -4.98 -4.72
CA ALA A 59 -2.48 -5.60 -4.51
C ALA A 59 -1.51 -4.62 -3.86
N VAL A 60 -0.61 -5.14 -3.04
CA VAL A 60 0.40 -4.37 -2.32
C VAL A 60 1.76 -4.97 -2.63
N VAL A 61 2.67 -4.16 -3.19
CA VAL A 61 4.10 -4.51 -3.24
C VAL A 61 4.77 -3.98 -1.99
N TYR A 62 5.57 -4.82 -1.35
CA TYR A 62 6.55 -4.42 -0.35
C TYR A 62 7.94 -4.49 -0.98
N GLY A 63 8.69 -3.39 -0.90
CA GLY A 63 10.06 -3.30 -1.37
C GLY A 63 11.00 -2.82 -0.28
N VAL A 64 12.23 -3.32 -0.28
CA VAL A 64 13.28 -2.99 0.70
C VAL A 64 14.56 -2.63 -0.01
N ALA A 65 15.34 -1.73 0.59
CA ALA A 65 16.57 -1.26 -0.03
C ALA A 65 17.63 -2.37 -0.15
N SER A 66 17.75 -3.23 0.88
CA SER A 66 18.74 -4.31 0.91
C SER A 66 18.45 -5.33 2.00
N GLY A 67 18.76 -6.59 1.74
CA GLY A 67 18.72 -7.68 2.73
C GLY A 67 17.31 -8.12 3.14
N PRO A 68 17.21 -9.18 3.96
CA PRO A 68 15.94 -9.62 4.53
C PRO A 68 15.39 -8.55 5.49
N ALA A 69 14.15 -8.13 5.27
CA ALA A 69 13.46 -7.20 6.14
C ALA A 69 11.95 -7.47 6.11
N THR A 70 11.27 -6.94 7.13
CA THR A 70 9.84 -7.12 7.34
C THR A 70 9.22 -5.81 7.80
N THR A 71 7.92 -5.69 7.55
CA THR A 71 7.05 -4.69 8.16
C THR A 71 5.66 -5.28 8.24
N HIS A 72 4.88 -4.87 9.23
CA HIS A 72 3.44 -4.97 9.14
C HIS A 72 2.91 -3.79 8.33
N PHE A 73 1.74 -3.95 7.74
CA PHE A 73 1.00 -2.82 7.18
C PHE A 73 -0.49 -2.92 7.50
N VAL A 74 -1.13 -1.77 7.59
CA VAL A 74 -2.57 -1.61 7.77
C VAL A 74 -3.11 -0.79 6.60
N LEU A 75 -4.22 -1.25 6.02
CA LEU A 75 -5.01 -0.49 5.06
C LEU A 75 -6.34 -0.13 5.72
N ASP A 76 -6.52 1.15 6.02
CA ASP A 76 -7.76 1.66 6.58
C ASP A 76 -8.56 2.37 5.49
N VAL A 77 -9.75 1.85 5.15
CA VAL A 77 -10.59 2.35 4.05
C VAL A 77 -11.62 3.32 4.61
N SER A 78 -11.53 4.59 4.21
CA SER A 78 -12.43 5.65 4.67
C SER A 78 -13.59 5.93 3.72
N GLY A 79 -13.58 5.35 2.52
CA GLY A 79 -14.64 5.52 1.53
C GLY A 79 -14.30 4.92 0.16
N TYR A 80 -15.24 5.01 -0.76
CA TYR A 80 -15.10 4.49 -2.13
C TYR A 80 -15.71 5.43 -3.16
N PHE A 81 -15.30 5.24 -4.40
CA PHE A 81 -15.79 5.94 -5.58
C PHE A 81 -16.43 4.93 -6.54
N GLU A 82 -17.56 5.29 -7.16
CA GLU A 82 -18.31 4.46 -8.11
C GLU A 82 -18.28 5.01 -9.53
#